data_AF-A0A9D6UJL2-F1
#
_entry.id   AF-A0A9D6UJL2-F1
#
_cell.length_a   1.000
_cell.length_b   1.000
_cell.length_c   1.000
_cell.angle_alpha   90.00
_cell.angle_beta   90.00
_cell.angle_gamma   90.00
#
_symmetry.space_group_name_H-M   'P 1'
#
loop_
_entity.id
_entity.type
_entity.pdbx_description
1 polymer ?
#
loop_
_entity_poly.entity_id
_entity_poly.type
_entity_poly.pdbx_seq_one_letter_code
_entity_poly.pdbx_strand_id
1 'polypeptide(L)' 'MEQEKLFEIFKIAIDKEHEASEFYTKAAQNTKDAEAKALFEKFASVELEHERALEETYRRMKAKYIV' A
#
# COMPACT_ATOMS: atom_id res chain seq x y z
N MET A 1 21.85 -4.13 -11.55
CA MET A 1 21.14 -4.79 -12.67
C MET A 1 19.72 -4.25 -12.78
N GLU A 2 19.03 -4.45 -13.90
CA GLU A 2 17.67 -3.88 -14.14
C GLU A 2 16.61 -4.43 -13.15
N GLN A 3 16.76 -5.69 -12.72
CA GLN A 3 15.87 -6.37 -11.77
C GLN A 3 15.99 -5.83 -10.35
N GLU A 4 17.19 -5.45 -9.91
CA GLU A 4 17.40 -4.83 -8.59
C GLU A 4 16.68 -3.48 -8.52
N LYS A 5 16.78 -2.68 -9.59
CA LYS A 5 16.05 -1.40 -9.68
C LYS A 5 14.54 -1.62 -9.60
N LEU A 6 14.03 -2.65 -10.28
CA LEU A 6 12.61 -3.00 -10.23
C LEU A 6 12.18 -3.44 -8.82
N PHE A 7 13.00 -4.22 -8.12
CA PHE A 7 12.71 -4.61 -6.73
C PHE A 7 12.70 -3.42 -5.77
N GLU A 8 13.59 -2.45 -5.96
CA GLU A 8 13.55 -1.21 -5.16
C GLU A 8 12.30 -0.38 -5.45
N ILE A 9 11.86 -0.29 -6.72
CA ILE A 9 10.61 0.40 -7.07
C ILE A 9 9.41 -0.26 -6.38
N PHE A 10 9.35 -1.60 -6.35
CA PHE A 10 8.27 -2.31 -5.66
C PHE A 10 8.26 -2.04 -4.16
N LYS A 11 9.42 -2.04 -3.50
CA LYS A 11 9.51 -1.70 -2.07
C LYS A 11 9.00 -0.29 -1.80
N ILE A 12 9.44 0.68 -2.60
CA ILE A 12 8.98 2.07 -2.50
C ILE A 12 7.47 2.15 -2.68
N ALA A 13 6.90 1.42 -3.65
CA ALA A 13 5.46 1.41 -3.88
C ALA A 13 4.70 0.80 -2.67
N ILE A 14 5.14 -0.34 -2.14
CA ILE A 14 4.54 -0.97 -0.95
C ILE A 14 4.56 -0.02 0.25
N ASP A 15 5.72 0.61 0.52
CA ASP A 15 5.85 1.59 1.60
C ASP A 15 4.90 2.79 1.40
N LYS A 16 4.67 3.22 0.15
CA LYS A 16 3.75 4.31 -0.16
C LYS A 16 2.28 3.95 0.07
N GLU A 17 1.86 2.73 -0.28
CA GLU A 17 0.50 2.27 0.04
C GLU A 17 0.28 2.17 1.55
N HIS A 18 1.30 1.71 2.28
CA HIS A 18 1.25 1.67 3.74
C HIS A 18 1.12 3.07 4.36
N GLU A 19 1.95 4.01 3.91
CA GLU A 19 1.87 5.42 4.34
C GLU A 19 0.50 6.05 4.00
N ALA A 20 -0.08 5.72 2.85
CA ALA A 20 -1.40 6.21 2.43
C ALA A 20 -2.52 5.64 3.30
N SER A 21 -2.46 4.34 3.62
CA SER A 21 -3.39 3.71 4.57
C SER A 21 -3.33 4.37 5.95
N GLU A 22 -2.14 4.61 6.48
CA GLU A 22 -1.98 5.33 7.75
C GLU A 22 -2.51 6.76 7.67
N PHE A 23 -2.26 7.45 6.57
CA PHE A 23 -2.73 8.81 6.35
C PHE A 23 -4.26 8.88 6.41
N TYR A 24 -4.96 8.00 5.68
CA TYR A 24 -6.42 7.96 5.70
C TYR A 24 -6.97 7.49 7.04
N THR A 25 -6.30 6.57 7.72
CA THR A 25 -6.67 6.16 9.08
C THR A 25 -6.60 7.34 10.06
N LYS A 26 -5.51 8.13 10.01
CA LYS A 26 -5.36 9.34 10.83
C LYS A 26 -6.39 10.41 10.44
N ALA A 27 -6.70 10.56 9.15
CA ALA A 27 -7.74 11.48 8.69
C ALA A 27 -9.13 11.09 9.23
N ALA A 28 -9.49 9.80 9.18
CA ALA A 28 -10.73 9.28 9.76
C ALA A 28 -10.83 9.57 11.27
N GLN A 29 -9.75 9.35 12.01
CA GLN A 29 -9.71 9.59 13.47
C GLN A 29 -9.91 11.06 13.84
N ASN A 30 -9.44 11.98 13.01
CA ASN A 30 -9.52 13.43 13.26
C ASN A 30 -10.78 14.08 12.65
N THR A 31 -11.62 13.31 11.97
CA THR A 31 -12.82 13.82 11.29
C THR A 31 -14.06 13.66 12.18
N LYS A 32 -14.83 14.73 12.32
CA LYS A 32 -16.08 14.74 13.12
C LYS A 32 -17.32 14.37 12.31
N ASP A 33 -17.29 14.63 11.00
CA ASP A 33 -18.37 14.27 10.10
C ASP A 33 -18.39 12.76 9.84
N ALA A 34 -19.56 12.14 10.02
CA ALA A 34 -19.68 10.69 9.98
C ALA A 34 -19.49 10.11 8.56
N GLU A 35 -19.95 10.83 7.52
CA GLU A 35 -19.82 10.39 6.14
C GLU A 35 -18.37 10.49 5.67
N ALA A 36 -17.71 11.62 5.97
CA ALA A 36 -16.30 11.82 5.66
C ALA A 36 -15.40 10.83 6.42
N LYS A 37 -15.72 10.52 7.68
CA LYS A 37 -15.01 9.47 8.44
C LYS A 37 -15.12 8.11 7.77
N ALA A 38 -16.33 7.68 7.40
CA ALA A 38 -16.54 6.40 6.72
C ALA A 38 -15.83 6.35 5.36
N LEU A 39 -15.77 7.47 4.64
CA LEU A 39 -15.02 7.56 3.39
C LEU A 39 -13.51 7.37 3.60
N PHE A 40 -12.92 8.02 4.61
CA PHE A 40 -11.50 7.85 4.93
C PHE A 40 -11.19 6.43 5.42
N GLU A 41 -12.05 5.82 6.24
CA GLU A 41 -11.89 4.40 6.63
C GLU A 41 -11.91 3.48 5.40
N LYS A 42 -12.80 3.75 4.45
CA LYS A 42 -12.83 3.01 3.18
C LYS A 42 -11.54 3.19 2.38
N PHE A 43 -11.03 4.42 2.26
CA PHE A 43 -9.76 4.66 1.56
C PHE A 43 -8.60 3.95 2.23
N ALA A 44 -8.47 4.02 3.55
CA ALA A 44 -7.46 3.27 4.29
C ALA A 44 -7.53 1.76 3.98
N SER A 45 -8.74 1.19 3.94
CA SER A 45 -8.93 -0.21 3.59
C SER A 45 -8.51 -0.54 2.15
N VAL A 46 -8.78 0.36 1.19
CA VAL A 46 -8.39 0.17 -0.22
C VAL A 46 -6.87 0.17 -0.36
N GLU A 47 -6.17 1.09 0.31
CA GLU A 47 -4.70 1.12 0.22
C GLU A 47 -4.06 -0.13 0.84
N LEU A 48 -4.66 -0.71 1.89
CA LEU A 48 -4.21 -2.02 2.40
C LEU A 48 -4.40 -3.16 1.39
N GLU A 49 -5.43 -3.10 0.53
CA GLU A 49 -5.61 -4.06 -0.56
C GLU A 49 -4.55 -3.86 -1.66
N HIS A 50 -4.23 -2.61 -1.99
CA HIS A 50 -3.14 -2.27 -2.91
C HIS A 50 -1.78 -2.75 -2.39
N GLU A 51 -1.47 -2.48 -1.11
CA GLU A 51 -0.25 -2.95 -0.43
C GLU A 51 -0.09 -4.46 -0.59
N ARG A 52 -1.12 -5.23 -0.24
CA ARG A 52 -1.12 -6.71 -0.36
C ARG A 52 -0.93 -7.18 -1.80
N ALA A 53 -1.58 -6.52 -2.77
CA ALA A 53 -1.45 -6.88 -4.18
C ALA A 53 -0.01 -6.65 -4.71
N LEU A 54 0.62 -5.56 -4.27
CA LEU A 54 2.02 -5.26 -4.58
C LEU A 54 2.97 -6.26 -3.91
N GLU A 55 2.76 -6.58 -2.64
CA GLU A 55 3.54 -7.58 -1.91
C GLU A 55 3.49 -8.96 -2.57
N GLU A 56 2.29 -9.42 -2.97
CA GLU A 56 2.12 -10.69 -3.66
C GLU A 56 2.87 -10.69 -5.00
N THR A 57 2.75 -9.60 -5.76
CA THR A 57 3.43 -9.44 -7.04
C THR A 57 4.94 -9.42 -6.87
N TYR A 58 5.45 -8.67 -5.88
CA TYR A 58 6.86 -8.62 -5.53
C TYR A 58 7.40 -10.01 -5.16
N ARG A 59 6.65 -10.77 -4.35
CA ARG A 59 7.01 -12.13 -3.95
C ARG A 59 7.08 -13.07 -5.14
N ARG A 60 6.08 -13.06 -6.03
CA ARG A 60 6.05 -13.85 -7.27
C ARG A 60 7.24 -13.51 -8.18
N MET A 61 7.57 -12.22 -8.32
CA MET A 61 8.71 -11.78 -9.11
C MET A 61 10.03 -12.26 -8.51
N LYS A 62 10.26 -12.07 -7.20
CA LYS A 62 11.47 -12.57 -6.54
C LYS A 62 11.65 -14.08 -6.74
N ALA A 63 10.58 -14.86 -6.57
CA ALA A 63 10.61 -16.30 -6.79
C ALA A 63 10.97 -16.69 -8.25
N LYS A 64 10.65 -15.84 -9.23
CA LYS A 64 10.98 -16.09 -10.65
C LYS A 64 12.44 -15.79 -10.99
N TYR A 65 13.08 -14.85 -10.31
CA TYR A 65 14.41 -14.33 -10.67
C TYR A 65 15.53 -14.73 -9.70
N ILE A 66 15.19 -15.31 -8.54
CA ILE A 66 16.15 -15.72 -7.49
C ILE A 66 16.04 -17.24 -7.20
N VAL A 67 15.49 -18.01 -8.14
CA VAL A 67 15.54 -19.49 -8.13
C VAL A 67 16.46 -19.95 -9.25
#